data_AF-A0A9E5STV8-F1
#
_entry.id   AF-A0A9E5STV8-F1
#
_cell.length_a   1.000
_cell.length_b   1.000
_cell.length_c   1.000
_cell.angle_alpha   90.00
_cell.angle_beta   90.00
_cell.angle_gamma   90.00
#
_symmetry.space_group_name_H-M   'P 1'
#
loop_
_entity.id
_entity.type
_entity.pdbx_description
1 polymer ?
#
loop_
_entity_poly.entity_id
_entity_poly.type
_entity_poly.pdbx_seq_one_letter_code
_entity_poly.pdbx_strand_id
1 'polypeptide(L)'
;MIIDFHAHCFDDRIAAAALDKLEERARIRAAHDGTISGLLAHMAACGVDKSVVLPVATKPSQVKAINAWAMANRSDKLCFFSALHPDDPEWEDTLT
;
A
#
# COMPACT_ATOMS: atom_id res chain seq x y z
N MET A 1 10.63 -17.35 -9.63
CA MET A 1 10.47 -15.99 -9.09
C MET A 1 9.10 -15.47 -9.53
N ILE A 2 8.22 -15.20 -8.58
CA ILE A 2 6.87 -14.67 -8.75
C ILE A 2 6.84 -13.25 -8.20
N ILE A 3 6.35 -12.30 -9.00
CA ILE A 3 6.18 -10.91 -8.60
C ILE A 3 4.69 -10.58 -8.68
N ASP A 4 4.10 -10.21 -7.56
CA ASP A 4 2.77 -9.60 -7.53
C ASP A 4 2.91 -8.10 -7.78
N PHE A 5 2.47 -7.64 -8.95
CA PHE A 5 2.64 -6.25 -9.35
C PHE A 5 1.57 -5.31 -8.79
N HIS A 6 0.56 -5.84 -8.09
CA HIS A 6 -0.54 -5.02 -7.57
C HIS A 6 -0.95 -5.48 -6.17
N ALA A 7 -0.18 -5.06 -5.17
CA ALA A 7 -0.50 -5.26 -3.77
C ALA A 7 -0.92 -3.96 -3.08
N HIS A 8 -1.62 -4.10 -1.95
CA HIS A 8 -1.96 -3.01 -1.05
C HIS A 8 -1.60 -3.38 0.39
N CYS A 9 -1.01 -2.43 1.10
CA CYS A 9 -0.90 -2.46 2.55
C CYS A 9 -0.90 -1.02 3.07
N PHE A 10 -1.17 -0.88 4.36
CA PHE A 10 -1.33 0.40 5.04
C PHE A 10 -0.40 0.48 6.24
N ASP A 11 -0.18 1.70 6.72
CA ASP A 11 0.40 1.91 8.05
C ASP A 11 -0.48 1.24 9.11
N ASP A 12 0.13 0.51 10.04
CA ASP A 12 -0.55 -0.25 11.09
C ASP A 12 -1.58 0.58 11.86
N ARG A 13 -1.34 1.89 12.04
CA ARG A 13 -2.25 2.81 12.73
C ARG A 13 -3.60 2.97 12.04
N ILE A 14 -3.67 2.71 10.72
CA ILE A 14 -4.88 2.89 9.91
C ILE A 14 -5.36 1.59 9.25
N ALA A 15 -4.57 0.52 9.26
CA ALA A 15 -4.85 -0.70 8.50
C ALA A 15 -6.24 -1.30 8.78
N ALA A 16 -6.57 -1.53 10.05
CA ALA A 16 -7.87 -2.07 10.45
C ALA A 16 -9.04 -1.18 9.97
N ALA A 17 -8.96 0.13 10.25
CA ALA A 17 -10.01 1.07 9.86
C ALA A 17 -10.14 1.26 8.34
N ALA A 18 -9.03 1.08 7.59
CA ALA A 18 -9.04 1.10 6.14
C ALA A 18 -9.71 -0.16 5.58
N LEU A 19 -9.38 -1.33 6.11
CA LEU A 19 -9.99 -2.60 5.72
C LEU A 19 -11.49 -2.62 6.00
N ASP A 20 -11.94 -2.21 7.19
CA ASP A 20 -13.37 -2.20 7.53
C ASP A 20 -14.19 -1.45 6.46
N LYS A 21 -13.70 -0.27 6.06
CA LYS A 21 -14.35 0.55 5.02
C LYS A 21 -14.30 -0.09 3.63
N LEU A 22 -13.19 -0.73 3.29
CA LEU A 22 -13.00 -1.36 1.98
C LEU A 22 -13.83 -2.64 1.86
N GLU A 23 -13.86 -3.47 2.90
CA GLU A 23 -14.67 -4.69 2.93
C GLU A 23 -16.17 -4.35 2.86
N GLU A 24 -16.63 -3.35 3.61
CA GLU A 24 -18.02 -2.87 3.56
C GLU A 24 -18.39 -2.42 2.14
N ARG A 25 -17.52 -1.62 1.51
CA ARG A 25 -17.76 -1.06 0.18
C ARG A 25 -17.67 -2.10 -0.94
N ALA A 26 -16.68 -2.98 -0.88
CA ALA A 26 -16.43 -4.00 -1.89
C ALA A 26 -17.32 -5.24 -1.71
N ARG A 27 -17.88 -5.44 -0.51
CA ARG A 27 -18.59 -6.67 -0.09
C ARG A 27 -17.71 -7.91 -0.24
N ILE A 28 -16.41 -7.75 0.01
CA ILE A 28 -15.39 -8.80 -0.08
C ILE A 28 -14.55 -8.71 1.18
N ARG A 29 -14.30 -9.86 1.82
CA ARG A 29 -13.40 -9.95 2.97
C ARG A 29 -11.94 -9.88 2.51
N ALA A 30 -11.12 -9.12 3.21
CA ALA A 30 -9.70 -9.00 2.97
C ALA A 30 -8.98 -10.33 3.23
N ALA A 31 -7.96 -10.61 2.42
CA ALA A 31 -7.17 -11.84 2.52
C ALA A 31 -6.15 -11.81 3.68
N HIS A 32 -5.78 -10.63 4.14
CA HIS A 32 -4.87 -10.40 5.27
C HIS A 32 -5.29 -9.12 6.02
N ASP A 33 -4.61 -8.80 7.12
CA ASP A 33 -4.94 -7.70 8.03
C ASP A 33 -4.55 -6.29 7.53
N GLY A 34 -4.14 -6.16 6.26
CA GLY A 34 -3.80 -4.89 5.64
C GLY A 34 -2.45 -4.30 6.07
N THR A 35 -1.71 -4.92 6.99
CA THR A 35 -0.39 -4.45 7.44
C THR A 35 0.73 -4.95 6.53
N ILE A 36 1.93 -4.36 6.65
CA ILE A 36 3.13 -4.88 5.98
C ILE A 36 3.44 -6.30 6.46
N SER A 37 3.33 -6.57 7.76
CA SER A 37 3.62 -7.89 8.32
C SER A 37 2.65 -8.96 7.80
N GLY A 38 1.36 -8.62 7.71
CA GLY A 38 0.34 -9.49 7.14
C GLY A 38 0.56 -9.74 5.65
N LEU A 39 0.94 -8.70 4.88
CA LEU A 39 1.29 -8.86 3.46
C LEU A 39 2.49 -9.82 3.29
N LEU A 40 3.57 -9.63 4.05
CA LEU A 40 4.75 -10.51 3.99
C LEU A 40 4.44 -11.96 4.36
N ALA A 41 3.59 -12.18 5.37
CA ALA A 41 3.14 -13.52 5.76
C ALA A 41 2.30 -14.16 4.65
N HIS A 42 1.39 -13.39 4.03
CA HIS A 42 0.56 -13.85 2.92
C HIS A 42 1.42 -14.17 1.67
N MET A 43 2.39 -13.31 1.34
CA MET A 43 3.35 -13.57 0.26
C MET A 43 4.09 -14.89 0.46
N ALA A 44 4.59 -15.15 1.68
CA ALA A 44 5.29 -16.39 2.01
C ALA A 44 4.38 -17.62 1.88
N ALA A 45 3.12 -17.53 2.31
CA ALA A 45 2.15 -18.60 2.18
C ALA A 45 1.78 -18.91 0.72
N CYS A 46 1.78 -17.90 -0.15
CA CYS A 46 1.44 -18.03 -1.58
C CYS A 46 2.65 -18.29 -2.49
N GLY A 47 3.88 -18.27 -1.97
CA GLY A 47 5.10 -18.41 -2.78
C GLY A 47 5.41 -17.19 -3.66
N VAL A 48 4.98 -15.99 -3.24
CA VAL A 48 5.30 -14.72 -3.91
C VAL A 48 6.65 -14.21 -3.40
N ASP A 49 7.60 -13.98 -4.30
CA ASP A 49 8.95 -13.55 -3.95
C ASP A 49 9.03 -12.04 -3.69
N LYS A 50 8.28 -11.25 -4.46
CA LYS A 50 8.20 -9.79 -4.33
C LYS A 50 6.79 -9.26 -4.59
N SER A 51 6.44 -8.18 -3.91
CA SER A 51 5.21 -7.44 -4.19
C SER A 51 5.52 -5.98 -4.47
N VAL A 52 4.77 -5.42 -5.42
CA VAL A 52 4.74 -3.98 -5.72
C VAL A 52 3.49 -3.40 -5.06
N VAL A 53 3.70 -2.60 -4.02
CA VAL A 53 2.64 -1.95 -3.26
C VAL A 53 2.27 -0.63 -3.94
N LEU A 54 0.98 -0.38 -4.10
CA LEU A 54 0.42 0.83 -4.71
C LEU A 54 -0.33 1.64 -3.64
N PRO A 55 0.33 2.54 -2.91
CA PRO A 55 -0.32 3.34 -1.89
C PRO A 55 -1.38 4.28 -2.49
N VAL A 56 -2.47 4.51 -1.77
CA VAL A 56 -3.61 5.31 -2.26
C VAL A 56 -3.79 6.56 -1.39
N ALA A 57 -3.61 7.73 -2.01
CA ALA A 57 -4.02 9.00 -1.41
C ALA A 57 -5.47 9.30 -1.79
N THR A 58 -6.33 9.50 -0.79
CA THR A 58 -7.74 9.92 -0.99
C THR A 58 -7.94 11.42 -0.80
N LYS A 59 -6.89 12.13 -0.37
CA LYS A 59 -6.84 13.59 -0.20
C LYS A 59 -5.43 14.09 -0.54
N PRO A 60 -5.26 15.31 -1.07
CA PRO A 60 -3.96 15.91 -1.36
C PRO A 60 -2.99 15.88 -0.18
N SER A 61 -3.49 16.24 1.01
CA SER A 61 -2.70 16.33 2.24
C SER A 61 -2.11 14.99 2.71
N GLN A 62 -2.49 13.86 2.10
CA GLN A 62 -1.98 12.53 2.44
C GLN A 62 -0.74 12.14 1.63
N VAL A 63 -0.53 12.72 0.44
CA VAL A 63 0.49 12.28 -0.53
C VAL A 63 1.88 12.22 0.11
N LYS A 64 2.35 13.33 0.68
CA LYS A 64 3.67 13.43 1.31
C LYS A 64 3.88 12.42 2.43
N ALA A 65 2.90 12.27 3.31
CA ALA A 65 2.99 11.35 4.45
C ALA A 65 3.00 9.88 4.00
N ILE A 66 2.17 9.54 3.01
CA ILE A 66 2.12 8.20 2.43
C ILE A 66 3.43 7.86 1.72
N ASN A 67 3.98 8.78 0.94
CA ASN A 67 5.23 8.55 0.21
C ASN A 67 6.43 8.44 1.15
N ALA A 68 6.48 9.24 2.22
CA ALA A 68 7.50 9.09 3.26
C ALA A 68 7.42 7.72 3.95
N TRP A 69 6.20 7.27 4.28
CA TRP A 69 5.98 5.93 4.83
C TRP A 69 6.40 4.82 3.85
N ALA A 70 6.02 4.94 2.57
CA ALA A 70 6.39 3.97 1.54
C ALA A 70 7.91 3.87 1.38
N MET A 71 8.62 5.01 1.33
CA MET A 71 10.08 5.06 1.26
C MET A 71 10.75 4.39 2.46
N ALA A 72 10.24 4.64 3.68
CA ALA A 72 10.78 4.06 4.90
C ALA A 72 10.61 2.53 5.00
N ASN A 73 9.65 1.96 4.25
CA ASN A 73 9.29 0.55 4.31
C ASN A 73 9.72 -0.26 3.07
N ARG A 74 10.46 0.35 2.14
CA ARG A 74 11.05 -0.38 1.00
C ARG A 74 11.99 -1.48 1.51
N SER A 75 11.97 -2.61 0.83
CA SER A 75 12.86 -3.74 1.12
C SER A 75 13.10 -4.57 -0.13
N ASP A 76 13.95 -5.59 -0.04
CA ASP A 76 14.17 -6.54 -1.15
C ASP A 76 12.89 -7.26 -1.59
N LYS A 77 11.90 -7.41 -0.69
CA LYS A 77 10.62 -8.07 -0.95
C LYS A 77 9.50 -7.10 -1.34
N LEU A 78 9.56 -5.85 -0.87
CA LEU A 78 8.50 -4.86 -1.07
C LEU A 78 9.02 -3.64 -1.83
N CYS A 79 8.51 -3.48 -3.05
CA CYS A 79 8.67 -2.28 -3.84
C CYS A 79 7.42 -1.41 -3.69
N PHE A 80 7.55 -0.09 -3.81
CA PHE A 80 6.43 0.83 -3.65
C PHE A 80 6.39 1.82 -4.82
N PHE A 81 5.20 2.02 -5.39
CA PHE A 81 4.91 3.21 -6.18
C PHE A 81 4.73 4.42 -5.27
N SER A 82 4.86 5.62 -5.84
CA SER A 82 4.41 6.84 -5.20
C SER A 82 2.88 6.92 -5.23
N ALA A 83 2.26 7.27 -4.10
CA ALA A 83 0.91 7.80 -4.10
C ALA A 83 0.91 9.15 -4.82
N LEU A 84 -0.16 9.37 -5.59
CA LEU A 84 -0.44 10.63 -6.27
C LEU A 84 -1.88 11.01 -5.98
N HIS A 85 -2.16 12.31 -5.95
CA HIS A 85 -3.52 12.83 -5.91
C HIS A 85 -3.63 13.95 -6.95
N PRO A 86 -4.68 13.98 -7.80
CA PRO A 86 -4.79 14.98 -8.88
C PRO A 86 -4.87 16.41 -8.37
N ASP A 87 -5.45 16.61 -7.18
CA ASP A 87 -5.53 17.92 -6.53
C ASP A 87 -4.31 18.24 -5.63
N ASP A 88 -3.24 17.46 -5.66
CA ASP A 88 -1.98 17.81 -4.98
C ASP A 88 -1.22 18.86 -5.79
N PRO A 89 -0.99 20.09 -5.28
CA PRO A 89 -0.27 21.11 -6.03
C PRO A 89 1.19 20.74 -6.31
N GLU A 90 1.77 19.78 -5.57
CA GLU A 90 3.16 19.32 -5.69
C GLU A 90 3.25 17.94 -6.39
N TRP A 91 2.23 17.56 -7.17
CA TRP A 91 2.16 16.22 -7.81
C TRP A 91 3.33 15.95 -8.77
N GLU A 92 3.87 16.98 -9.44
CA GLU A 92 5.02 16.83 -10.35
C GLU A 92 6.28 16.38 -9.61
N ASP A 93 6.55 16.96 -8.43
CA ASP A 93 7.68 16.60 -7.58
C ASP A 93 7.59 15.15 -7.07
N THR A 94 6.39 14.57 -7.08
CA THR A 94 6.14 13.20 -6.65
C THR A 94 6.50 12.15 -7.73
N LEU A 95 6.74 12.59 -8.98
CA LEU A 95 7.10 11.72 -10.11
C LEU A 95 8.60 11.46 -10.27
N THR A 96 9.45 12.18 -9.55
CA THR A 96 10.92 12.12 -9.63
C THR A 96 11.54 11.36 -8.46
#